data_AF-X1T598-F1
#
_entry.id   AF-X1T598-F1
#
_cell.length_a   1.000
_cell.length_b   1.000
_cell.length_c   1.000
_cell.angle_alpha   90.00
_cell.angle_beta   90.00
_cell.angle_gamma   90.00
#
_symmetry.space_group_name_H-M   'P 1'
#
loop_
_entity.id
_entity.type
_entity.pdbx_description
1 polymer ?
#
loop_
_entity_poly.entity_id
_entity_poly.type
_entity_poly.pdbx_seq_one_letter_code
_entity_poly.pdbx_strand_id
1 'polypeptide(L)' 'MKIKLSLESQQLTKEELRLLIQSIRDCEQKSFPDKEIAIWIEAPELSASECKQILASIKPAYKYKYGPFHVTS' A
#
# COMPACT_ATOMS: atom_id res chain seq x y z
N MET A 1 -11.38 10.17 13.53
CA MET A 1 -12.55 9.64 12.79
C MET A 1 -12.12 8.37 12.07
N LYS A 2 -12.90 7.30 12.13
CA LYS A 2 -12.59 6.05 11.41
C LYS A 2 -13.20 6.12 10.02
N ILE A 3 -12.38 6.06 8.98
CA ILE A 3 -12.77 6.12 7.57
C ILE A 3 -12.17 4.88 6.89
N LYS A 4 -12.92 4.23 6.00
CA LYS A 4 -12.42 3.18 5.12
C LYS A 4 -12.52 3.68 3.67
N LEU A 5 -11.40 3.70 2.96
CA LEU A 5 -11.31 4.04 1.55
C LEU A 5 -10.79 2.82 0.79
N SER A 6 -11.45 2.47 -0.31
CA SER A 6 -11.04 1.38 -1.20
C SER A 6 -10.75 1.94 -2.58
N LEU A 7 -9.63 1.53 -3.17
CA LEU A 7 -9.26 1.84 -4.55
C LEU A 7 -9.04 0.51 -5.27
N GLU A 8 -9.72 0.33 -6.40
CA GLU A 8 -9.67 -0.89 -7.21
C GLU A 8 -9.21 -0.52 -8.62
N SER A 9 -8.35 -1.35 -9.20
CA SER A 9 -7.98 -1.27 -10.62
C SER A 9 -7.65 -2.65 -11.15
N GLN A 10 -8.11 -2.94 -12.35
CA GLN A 10 -7.78 -4.16 -13.10
C GLN A 10 -6.66 -3.94 -14.12
N GLN A 11 -6.14 -2.72 -14.21
CA GLN A 11 -5.22 -2.30 -15.27
C GLN A 11 -3.83 -1.93 -14.76
N LEU A 12 -3.67 -1.70 -13.45
CA LEU A 12 -2.38 -1.30 -12.90
C LEU A 12 -1.40 -2.47 -12.97
N THR A 13 -0.25 -2.20 -13.60
CA THR A 13 0.91 -3.06 -13.48
C THR A 13 1.50 -2.99 -12.08
N LYS A 14 2.40 -3.94 -11.78
CA LYS A 14 3.18 -3.97 -10.53
C LYS A 14 3.92 -2.66 -10.25
N GLU A 15 4.50 -2.06 -11.28
CA GLU A 15 5.26 -0.82 -11.13
C GLU A 15 4.35 0.38 -10.89
N GLU A 16 3.22 0.45 -11.59
CA GLU A 16 2.23 1.52 -11.37
C GLU A 16 1.57 1.40 -10.00
N LEU A 17 1.33 0.19 -9.50
CA LEU A 17 0.88 -0.03 -8.13
C LEU A 17 1.90 0.53 -7.13
N ARG A 18 3.20 0.27 -7.33
CA ARG A 18 4.26 0.86 -6.50
C ARG A 18 4.23 2.39 -6.55
N LEU A 19 4.09 2.98 -7.74
CA LEU A 19 4.02 4.43 -7.93
C LEU A 19 2.79 5.04 -7.24
N LEU A 20 1.64 4.36 -7.33
CA LEU A 20 0.41 4.78 -6.65
C LEU A 20 0.61 4.80 -5.13
N ILE A 21 1.17 3.74 -4.55
CA ILE A 21 1.42 3.66 -3.11
C ILE A 21 2.41 4.75 -2.67
N GLN A 22 3.47 4.98 -3.45
CA GLN A 22 4.44 6.04 -3.17
C GLN A 22 3.77 7.42 -3.19
N SER A 23 2.90 7.67 -4.18
CA SER A 23 2.18 8.94 -4.31
C SER A 23 1.21 9.18 -3.14
N ILE A 24 0.53 8.12 -2.68
CA ILE A 24 -0.29 8.17 -1.45
C ILE A 24 0.60 8.54 -0.26
N ARG A 25 1.74 7.86 -0.09
CA ARG A 25 2.67 8.12 1.00
C ARG A 25 3.20 9.55 1.00
N ASP A 26 3.58 10.08 -0.16
CA ASP A 26 4.05 11.45 -0.30
C ASP A 26 2.95 12.46 0.05
N CYS A 27 1.71 12.19 -0.36
CA CYS A 27 0.56 13.01 0.01
C CYS A 27 0.30 13.00 1.52
N GLU A 28 0.38 11.82 2.16
CA GLU A 28 0.25 11.68 3.62
C GLU A 28 1.30 12.51 4.35
N GLN A 29 2.58 12.39 3.97
CA GLN A 29 3.68 13.11 4.62
C GLN A 29 3.56 14.62 4.43
N LYS A 30 3.11 15.07 3.26
CA LYS A 30 2.96 16.49 2.97
C LYS A 30 1.76 17.12 3.70
N SER A 31 0.62 16.45 3.67
CA SER A 31 -0.65 17.04 4.11
C SER A 31 -0.96 16.72 5.57
N PHE A 32 -0.48 15.58 6.07
CA PHE A 32 -0.84 15.03 7.37
C PHE A 32 0.38 14.46 8.12
N PRO A 33 1.47 15.24 8.29
CA PRO A 33 2.74 14.74 8.85
C PRO A 33 2.59 14.11 10.25
N ASP A 34 1.64 14.60 11.06
CA ASP A 34 1.41 14.15 12.44
C ASP A 34 0.31 13.07 12.55
N LYS A 35 -0.20 12.56 11.42
CA LYS A 35 -1.29 11.57 11.43
C LYS A 35 -0.77 10.19 11.06
N GLU A 36 -1.21 9.19 11.81
CA GLU A 36 -0.96 7.79 11.47
C GLU A 36 -2.04 7.32 10.49
N ILE A 37 -1.63 7.13 9.25
CA ILE A 37 -2.47 6.60 8.17
C ILE A 37 -1.96 5.21 7.83
N ALA A 38 -2.87 4.24 7.82
CA ALA A 38 -2.61 2.88 7.39
C ALA A 38 -3.32 2.65 6.06
N ILE A 39 -2.64 2.00 5.13
CA ILE A 39 -3.22 1.58 3.86
C ILE A 39 -3.37 0.05 3.86
N TRP A 40 -4.44 -0.41 3.23
CA TRP A 40 -4.67 -1.83 3.00
C TRP A 40 -4.69 -2.05 1.49
N ILE A 41 -3.92 -3.04 1.03
CA ILE A 41 -3.76 -3.32 -0.39
C ILE A 41 -3.99 -4.81 -0.61
N GLU A 42 -4.92 -5.10 -1.51
CA GLU A 42 -5.19 -6.45 -2.01
C GLU A 42 -4.76 -6.50 -3.47
N ALA A 43 -3.81 -7.38 -3.77
CA ALA A 43 -3.33 -7.62 -5.13
C ALA A 43 -3.23 -9.14 -5.34
N PRO A 44 -4.36 -9.81 -5.68
CA PRO A 44 -4.41 -11.28 -5.79
C PRO A 44 -3.41 -11.85 -6.79
N GLU A 45 -3.09 -11.08 -7.83
CA GLU A 45 -2.16 -11.44 -8.91
C GLU A 45 -0.68 -11.35 -8.49
N LEU A 46 -0.38 -10.79 -7.31
CA LEU A 46 0.99 -10.66 -6.82
C LEU A 46 1.27 -11.68 -5.72
N SER A 47 2.43 -12.32 -5.81
CA SER A 47 2.91 -13.19 -4.75
C SER A 47 3.28 -12.40 -3.49
N ALA A 48 3.30 -13.08 -2.34
CA ALA A 48 3.63 -12.44 -1.07
C ALA A 48 5.04 -11.81 -1.05
N SER A 49 6.01 -12.38 -1.78
CA SER A 49 7.36 -11.83 -1.91
C SER A 49 7.37 -10.53 -2.72
N GLU A 50 6.57 -10.45 -3.78
CA GLU A 50 6.45 -9.26 -4.61
C GLU A 50 5.77 -8.12 -3.85
N CYS A 51 4.70 -8.40 -3.12
CA CYS A 51 4.06 -7.42 -2.23
C CYS A 51 5.07 -6.90 -1.20
N LYS A 52 5.89 -7.78 -0.59
CA LYS A 52 6.96 -7.37 0.33
C LYS A 52 8.01 -6.47 -0.34
N GLN A 53 8.40 -6.77 -1.58
CA GLN A 53 9.34 -5.95 -2.34
C GLN A 53 8.79 -4.55 -2.63
N ILE A 54 7.52 -4.47 -3.05
CA ILE A 54 6.84 -3.19 -3.29
C ILE A 54 6.83 -2.37 -2.00
N LEU A 55 6.33 -2.94 -0.90
CA LEU A 55 6.25 -2.25 0.38
C LEU A 55 7.62 -1.83 0.92
N ALA A 56 8.67 -2.65 0.73
CA ALA A 56 10.04 -2.31 1.12
C ALA A 56 10.63 -1.14 0.31
N SER A 57 10.13 -0.92 -0.91
CA SER A 57 10.58 0.16 -1.79
C SER A 57 9.96 1.53 -1.48
N ILE A 58 8.85 1.57 -0.74
CA ILE A 58 8.13 2.83 -0.42
C ILE A 58 8.88 3.65 0.62
N LYS A 59 8.95 4.98 0.40
CA LYS A 59 9.65 5.93 1.28
C LYS A 59 8.76 7.13 1.67
N PRO A 60 8.83 7.63 2.91
CA PRO A 60 9.37 6.94 4.08
C PRO A 60 8.54 5.68 4.36
N ALA A 61 9.20 4.65 4.88
CA ALA A 61 8.54 3.37 5.14
C ALA A 61 7.32 3.56 6.06
N TYR A 62 6.25 2.79 5.81
CA TYR A 62 5.14 2.71 6.74
C TYR A 62 5.63 2.06 8.05
N LYS A 63 5.32 2.70 9.19
CA LYS A 63 5.65 2.18 10.52
C LYS A 63 4.99 0.83 10.79
N TYR A 64 3.78 0.63 10.25
CA TYR A 64 3.02 -0.59 10.39
C TYR A 64 2.91 -1.30 9.04
N LYS A 65 3.38 -2.55 8.98
CA LYS A 65 3.25 -3.44 7.84
C LYS A 65 1.93 -4.19 7.99
N TYR A 66 0.89 -3.79 7.27
CA TYR A 66 -0.37 -4.54 7.23
C TYR A 66 -0.74 -4.87 5.79
N GLY A 67 -0.97 -6.16 5.54
CA GLY A 67 -1.57 -6.71 4.32
C GLY A 67 -2.32 -7.98 4.68
N PRO A 68 -3.30 -8.42 3.88
CA PRO A 68 -3.86 -9.76 4.02
C PRO A 68 -2.87 -10.72 3.41
N PHE A 69 -2.07 -11.39 4.24
CA PHE A 69 -1.47 -12.65 3.84
C PHE A 69 -2.37 -13.78 4.33
N HIS A 70 -3.59 -13.84 3.78
CA HIS A 70 -4.39 -15.06 3.86
C HIS A 70 -4.06 -15.89 2.62
N VAL A 71 -3.07 -16.77 2.75
CA VAL A 71 -2.94 -17.93 1.87
C VAL A 71 -3.96 -18.94 2.38
N THR A 72 -5.11 -19.02 1.73
CA THR A 72 -5.94 -20.23 1.84
C THR A 72 -5.36 -21.24 0.86
N SER A 73 -4.64 -22.21 1.42
CA SER A 73 -4.31 -23.50 0.80
C SER A 73 -5.57 -24.24 0.32
#